data_AF-A0A3A1XJI0-F1
#
_entry.id   AF-A0A3A1XJI0-F1
#
_cell.length_a   1.000
_cell.length_b   1.000
_cell.length_c   1.000
_cell.angle_alpha   90.00
_cell.angle_beta   90.00
_cell.angle_gamma   90.00
#
_symmetry.space_group_name_H-M   'P 1'
#
loop_
_entity.id
_entity.type
_entity.pdbx_description
1 polymer ?
#
loop_
_entity_poly.entity_id
_entity_poly.type
_entity_poly.pdbx_seq_one_letter_code
_entity_poly.pdbx_strand_id
1 'polypeptide(L)'
;ILAVRTGTVLANIATIPITTDGINYAILFATRFSLVIIIGAVLVLTMSQTTLSESCTRLLSPLRHIGIPTQEIALIMSLALRFLPTLSAEAHSVALAQIARGSSIRDGSFKQRVHAITALIVPGFAGVIRHADTLALALDARCYTPGAE
;
A
#
# COMPACT_ATOMS: atom_id res chain seq x y z
N ILE A 1 -30.35 8.32 -1.32
CA ILE A 1 -30.65 8.85 -2.68
C ILE A 1 -32.16 8.80 -2.98
N LEU A 2 -32.90 7.75 -2.58
CA LEU A 2 -34.36 7.62 -2.72
C LEU A 2 -35.23 8.51 -1.80
N ALA A 3 -34.64 9.40 -1.00
CA ALA A 3 -35.37 10.23 -0.02
C ALA A 3 -35.23 11.74 -0.30
N VAL A 4 -34.99 12.12 -1.55
CA VAL A 4 -35.03 13.54 -1.96
C VAL A 4 -36.50 13.91 -2.15
N ARG A 5 -37.04 14.72 -1.24
CA ARG A 5 -38.45 15.15 -1.23
C ARG A 5 -38.70 16.46 -1.99
N THR A 6 -37.82 16.82 -2.90
CA THR A 6 -37.97 17.97 -3.79
C THR A 6 -38.19 17.50 -5.23
N GLY A 7 -38.99 18.24 -6.00
CA GLY A 7 -39.37 17.90 -7.38
C GLY A 7 -40.74 17.20 -7.51
N THR A 8 -41.19 17.02 -8.75
CA THR A 8 -42.47 16.36 -9.06
C THR A 8 -42.41 14.87 -8.69
N VAL A 9 -43.41 14.38 -7.96
CA VAL A 9 -43.54 12.97 -7.57
C VAL A 9 -44.07 12.18 -8.77
N LEU A 10 -43.27 11.25 -9.30
CA LEU A 10 -43.61 10.43 -10.47
C LEU A 10 -44.34 9.14 -10.07
N ALA A 11 -43.93 8.52 -8.97
CA ALA A 11 -44.54 7.29 -8.44
C ALA A 11 -44.27 7.17 -6.94
N ASN A 12 -45.15 6.50 -6.21
CA ASN A 12 -44.99 6.25 -4.79
C ASN A 12 -44.93 4.74 -4.56
N ILE A 13 -43.78 4.22 -4.12
CA ILE A 13 -43.65 2.82 -3.73
C ILE A 13 -43.78 2.77 -2.20
N ALA A 14 -44.90 2.22 -1.74
CA ALA A 14 -45.32 2.04 -0.35
C ALA A 14 -45.42 3.33 0.52
N THR A 15 -44.34 4.07 0.75
CA THR A 15 -44.30 5.31 1.55
C THR A 15 -43.15 6.25 1.12
N ILE A 16 -42.36 5.85 0.12
CA ILE A 16 -41.19 6.59 -0.35
C ILE A 16 -41.54 7.22 -1.71
N PRO A 17 -41.70 8.55 -1.79
CA PRO A 17 -41.99 9.22 -3.05
C PRO A 17 -40.75 9.17 -3.95
N ILE A 18 -40.90 8.61 -5.15
CA ILE A 18 -39.89 8.67 -6.19
C ILE A 18 -40.08 10.01 -6.92
N THR A 19 -39.17 10.93 -6.66
CA THR A 19 -39.14 12.26 -7.29
C THR A 19 -38.25 12.25 -8.53
N THR A 20 -38.55 13.12 -9.50
CA THR A 20 -37.70 13.30 -10.70
C THR A 20 -36.26 13.68 -10.31
N ASP A 21 -36.11 14.53 -9.29
CA ASP A 21 -34.80 14.89 -8.75
C ASP A 21 -34.10 13.69 -8.10
N GLY A 22 -34.84 12.85 -7.37
CA GLY A 22 -34.30 11.61 -6.80
C GLY A 22 -33.74 10.65 -7.84
N ILE A 23 -34.37 10.55 -9.01
CA ILE A 23 -33.88 9.75 -10.15
C ILE A 23 -32.61 10.38 -10.74
N ASN A 24 -32.60 11.69 -10.98
CA ASN A 24 -31.42 12.38 -11.50
C ASN A 24 -30.21 12.25 -10.56
N TYR A 25 -30.41 12.40 -9.25
CA TYR A 25 -29.36 12.17 -8.27
C TYR A 25 -28.94 10.70 -8.24
N ALA A 26 -29.86 9.73 -8.34
CA ALA A 26 -29.52 8.31 -8.40
C ALA A 26 -28.60 8.00 -9.56
N ILE A 27 -28.93 8.49 -10.76
CA ILE A 27 -28.09 8.32 -11.96
C ILE A 27 -26.74 9.02 -11.76
N LEU A 28 -26.73 10.28 -11.33
CA LEU A 28 -25.50 11.05 -11.17
C LEU A 28 -24.53 10.43 -10.16
N PHE A 29 -25.04 9.99 -8.99
CA PHE A 29 -24.21 9.34 -7.98
C PHE A 29 -23.78 7.92 -8.39
N ALA A 30 -24.65 7.15 -9.05
CA ALA A 30 -24.29 5.83 -9.57
C ALA A 30 -23.17 5.93 -10.62
N THR A 31 -23.31 6.85 -11.58
CA THR A 31 -22.27 7.12 -12.59
C THR A 31 -20.98 7.61 -11.94
N ARG A 32 -21.04 8.58 -11.02
CA ARG A 32 -19.84 9.09 -10.32
C ARG A 32 -19.11 8.00 -9.55
N PHE A 33 -19.85 7.17 -8.82
CA PHE A 33 -19.28 6.08 -8.03
C PHE A 33 -18.65 5.00 -8.92
N SER A 34 -19.35 4.60 -9.99
CA SER A 34 -18.80 3.67 -10.99
C SER A 34 -17.52 4.22 -11.62
N LEU A 35 -17.48 5.51 -11.93
CA LEU A 35 -16.33 6.16 -12.56
C LEU A 35 -15.12 6.18 -11.61
N VAL A 36 -15.32 6.47 -10.31
CA VAL A 36 -14.25 6.39 -9.30
C VAL A 36 -13.70 4.96 -9.17
N ILE A 37 -14.58 3.95 -9.16
CA ILE A 37 -14.14 2.54 -9.11
C ILE A 37 -13.33 2.18 -10.35
N ILE A 38 -13.80 2.53 -11.54
CA ILE A 38 -13.12 2.23 -12.81
C ILE A 38 -11.76 2.92 -12.87
N ILE A 39 -11.68 4.22 -12.52
CA ILE A 39 -10.41 4.94 -12.46
C ILE A 39 -9.47 4.28 -11.46
N GLY A 40 -9.95 3.94 -10.25
CA GLY A 40 -9.15 3.27 -9.23
C GLY A 40 -8.62 1.92 -9.69
N ALA A 41 -9.47 1.11 -10.34
CA ALA A 41 -9.07 -0.19 -10.88
C ALA A 41 -8.02 -0.05 -11.99
N VAL A 42 -8.22 0.86 -12.94
CA VAL A 42 -7.25 1.15 -14.02
C VAL A 42 -5.92 1.63 -13.43
N LEU A 43 -5.96 2.49 -12.41
CA LEU A 43 -4.76 2.99 -11.74
C LEU A 43 -3.97 1.85 -11.09
N VAL A 44 -4.63 0.95 -10.35
CA VAL A 44 -4.00 -0.21 -9.71
C VAL A 44 -3.44 -1.18 -10.75
N LEU A 45 -4.15 -1.39 -11.87
CA LEU A 45 -3.72 -2.30 -12.93
C LEU A 45 -2.55 -1.75 -13.76
N THR A 46 -2.46 -0.43 -13.93
CA THR A 46 -1.48 0.22 -14.82
C THR A 46 -0.23 0.67 -14.09
N MET A 47 -0.31 0.96 -12.79
CA MET A 47 0.85 1.38 -11.99
C MET A 47 1.72 0.17 -11.64
N SER A 48 2.93 0.12 -12.22
CA SER A 48 3.97 -0.81 -11.79
C SER A 48 4.61 -0.33 -10.47
N GLN A 49 5.19 -1.25 -9.70
CA GLN A 49 5.91 -0.90 -8.46
C GLN A 49 7.04 0.11 -8.72
N THR A 50 7.63 0.08 -9.93
CA THR A 50 8.67 1.03 -10.36
C THR A 50 8.15 2.45 -10.53
N THR A 51 6.99 2.65 -11.16
CA THR A 51 6.41 3.99 -11.35
C THR A 51 5.91 4.58 -10.04
N LEU A 52 5.43 3.75 -9.11
CA LEU A 52 5.05 4.18 -7.76
C LEU A 52 6.24 4.76 -7.00
N SER A 53 7.39 4.08 -7.05
CA SER A 53 8.61 4.55 -6.41
C SER A 53 9.11 5.86 -7.00
N GLU A 54 9.12 5.98 -8.32
CA GLU A 54 9.55 7.22 -8.98
C GLU A 54 8.60 8.39 -8.66
N SER A 55 7.30 8.13 -8.62
CA SER A 55 6.28 9.14 -8.28
C SER A 55 6.42 9.63 -6.84
N CYS A 56 6.65 8.73 -5.87
CA CYS A 56 6.93 9.11 -4.49
C CYS A 56 8.17 10.01 -4.38
N THR A 57 9.25 9.68 -5.10
CA THR A 57 10.46 10.53 -5.15
C THR A 57 10.16 11.92 -5.71
N ARG A 58 9.39 12.01 -6.80
CA ARG A 58 9.00 13.30 -7.40
C ARG A 58 8.17 14.16 -6.45
N LEU A 59 7.29 13.55 -5.65
CA LEU A 59 6.50 14.24 -4.63
C LEU A 59 7.34 14.77 -3.46
N LEU A 60 8.50 14.17 -3.20
CA LEU A 60 9.46 14.63 -2.19
C LEU A 60 10.33 15.80 -2.69
N SER A 61 10.47 16.00 -4.00
CA SER A 61 11.31 17.07 -4.57
C SER A 61 10.98 18.51 -4.13
N PRO A 62 9.71 18.95 -3.97
CA PRO A 62 9.43 20.32 -3.53
C PRO A 62 9.89 20.62 -2.09
N LEU A 63 10.01 19.60 -1.23
CA LEU A 63 10.44 19.76 0.17
C LEU A 63 11.89 20.22 0.31
N ARG A 64 12.68 20.19 -0.77
CA ARG A 64 14.05 20.73 -0.82
C ARG A 64 14.10 22.21 -0.42
N HIS A 65 13.04 22.96 -0.73
CA HIS A 65 12.95 24.39 -0.42
C HIS A 65 12.86 24.70 1.08
N ILE A 66 12.62 23.69 1.92
CA ILE A 66 12.48 23.81 3.39
C ILE A 66 13.78 23.36 4.10
N GLY A 67 14.85 23.05 3.34
CA GLY A 67 16.15 22.62 3.91
C GLY A 67 16.20 21.14 4.32
N ILE A 68 15.25 20.33 3.85
CA ILE A 68 15.22 18.88 4.10
C ILE A 68 16.16 18.19 3.08
N PRO A 69 17.00 17.22 3.49
CA PRO A 69 17.85 16.43 2.59
C PRO A 69 17.00 15.46 1.74
N THR A 70 16.36 15.99 0.70
CA THR A 70 15.39 15.24 -0.12
C THR A 70 16.03 14.13 -0.92
N GLN A 71 17.33 14.23 -1.24
CA GLN A 71 18.02 13.29 -2.12
C GLN A 71 18.34 11.97 -1.43
N GLU A 72 18.83 12.04 -0.19
CA GLU A 72 19.07 10.90 0.68
C GLU A 72 17.76 10.19 1.02
N ILE A 73 16.71 10.96 1.36
CA ILE A 73 15.38 10.41 1.65
C ILE A 73 14.81 9.73 0.41
N ALA A 74 14.94 10.34 -0.77
CA ALA A 74 14.52 9.74 -2.03
C ALA A 74 15.27 8.45 -2.34
N LEU A 75 16.59 8.41 -2.09
CA LEU A 75 17.40 7.20 -2.28
C LEU A 75 16.94 6.07 -1.34
N ILE A 76 16.82 6.36 -0.04
CA ILE A 76 16.40 5.37 0.96
C ILE A 76 15.01 4.84 0.63
N MET A 77 14.08 5.73 0.27
CA MET A 77 12.70 5.36 -0.08
C MET A 77 12.66 4.52 -1.36
N SER A 78 13.40 4.90 -2.41
CA SER A 78 13.53 4.13 -3.66
C SER A 78 14.10 2.74 -3.42
N LEU A 79 15.12 2.66 -2.57
CA LEU A 79 15.73 1.40 -2.17
C LEU A 79 14.76 0.52 -1.37
N ALA A 80 14.04 1.10 -0.41
CA ALA A 80 13.05 0.40 0.40
C ALA A 80 11.90 -0.18 -0.45
N LEU A 81 11.36 0.60 -1.40
CA LEU A 81 10.32 0.14 -2.30
C LEU A 81 10.80 -0.97 -3.25
N ARG A 82 12.06 -0.89 -3.71
CA ARG A 82 12.67 -1.95 -4.52
C ARG A 82 12.91 -3.24 -3.72
N PHE A 83 13.18 -3.14 -2.42
CA PHE A 83 13.34 -4.32 -1.55
C PHE A 83 12.03 -4.92 -1.07
N LEU A 84 10.93 -4.17 -1.10
CA LEU A 84 9.61 -4.66 -0.71
C LEU A 84 9.21 -5.99 -1.37
N PRO A 85 9.34 -6.20 -2.71
CA PRO A 85 9.02 -7.49 -3.33
C PRO A 85 9.91 -8.63 -2.82
N THR A 86 11.22 -8.38 -2.67
CA THR A 86 12.18 -9.38 -2.15
C THR A 86 11.85 -9.76 -0.71
N LEU A 87 11.60 -8.78 0.15
CA LEU A 87 11.23 -9.00 1.55
C LEU A 87 9.90 -9.74 1.68
N SER A 88 8.93 -9.43 0.81
CA SER A 88 7.65 -10.14 0.76
C SER A 88 7.85 -11.63 0.42
N ALA A 89 8.67 -11.92 -0.59
CA ALA A 89 8.99 -13.29 -0.98
C ALA A 89 9.75 -14.05 0.11
N GLU A 90 10.72 -13.41 0.77
CA GLU A 90 11.46 -14.00 1.89
C GLU A 90 10.55 -14.26 3.09
N ALA A 91 9.70 -13.29 3.46
CA ALA A 91 8.71 -13.45 4.53
C ALA A 91 7.75 -14.61 4.24
N HIS A 92 7.31 -14.75 2.98
CA HIS A 92 6.46 -15.87 2.56
C HIS A 92 7.20 -17.21 2.67
N SER A 93 8.46 -17.28 2.23
CA SER A 93 9.31 -18.47 2.35
C SER A 93 9.51 -18.88 3.82
N VAL A 94 9.81 -17.91 4.69
CA VAL A 94 9.94 -18.15 6.13
C VAL A 94 8.61 -18.63 6.72
N ALA A 95 7.49 -18.01 6.34
CA ALA A 95 6.17 -18.44 6.81
C ALA A 95 5.88 -19.91 6.42
N LEU A 96 6.15 -20.30 5.17
CA LEU A 96 6.01 -21.68 4.70
C LEU A 96 6.93 -22.65 5.46
N ALA A 97 8.19 -22.25 5.70
CA ALA A 97 9.13 -23.06 6.46
C ALA A 97 8.67 -23.27 7.93
N GLN A 98 8.08 -22.26 8.55
CA GLN A 98 7.53 -22.37 9.90
C GLN A 98 6.30 -23.28 9.92
N ILE A 99 5.40 -23.18 8.93
CA ILE A 99 4.26 -24.08 8.78
C ILE A 99 4.72 -25.53 8.62
N ALA A 100 5.74 -25.79 7.80
CA ALA A 100 6.32 -27.12 7.62
C ALA A 100 6.95 -27.70 8.91
N ARG A 101 7.43 -26.83 9.80
CA ARG A 101 7.95 -27.20 11.13
C ARG A 101 6.87 -27.37 12.20
N GLY A 102 5.60 -27.33 11.81
CA GLY A 102 4.46 -27.53 12.73
C GLY A 102 4.02 -26.27 13.47
N SER A 103 4.50 -25.08 13.09
CA SER A 103 3.99 -23.82 13.63
C SER A 103 2.59 -23.55 13.04
N SER A 104 1.55 -23.66 13.86
CA SER A 104 0.24 -23.15 13.47
C SER A 104 0.18 -21.64 13.72
N ILE A 105 0.23 -20.87 12.63
CA ILE A 105 0.14 -19.41 12.67
C ILE A 105 -1.31 -18.95 12.92
N ARG A 106 -2.30 -19.80 12.61
CA ARG A 106 -3.73 -19.46 12.68
C ARG A 106 -4.46 -20.09 13.86
N ASP A 107 -4.02 -21.26 14.33
CA ASP A 107 -4.72 -22.05 15.34
C ASP A 107 -3.97 -22.06 16.67
N GLY A 108 -4.71 -21.98 17.78
CA GLY A 108 -4.14 -22.08 19.13
C GLY A 108 -4.52 -20.95 20.09
N SER A 109 -4.06 -21.09 21.34
CA SER A 109 -4.22 -20.08 22.40
C SER A 109 -3.42 -18.81 22.10
N PHE A 110 -3.77 -17.68 22.74
CA PHE A 110 -3.07 -16.40 22.61
C PHE A 110 -1.54 -16.55 22.77
N LYS A 111 -1.08 -17.38 23.72
CA LYS A 111 0.35 -17.66 23.94
C LYS A 111 1.00 -18.36 22.74
N GLN A 112 0.32 -19.30 22.10
CA GLN A 112 0.83 -20.01 20.92
C GLN A 112 0.93 -19.07 19.71
N ARG A 113 -0.03 -18.15 19.53
CA ARG A 113 0.03 -17.14 18.47
C ARG A 113 1.20 -16.17 18.65
N VAL A 114 1.45 -15.71 19.88
CA VAL A 114 2.61 -14.84 20.16
C VAL A 114 3.91 -15.57 19.85
N HIS A 115 4.04 -16.83 20.27
CA HIS A 115 5.23 -17.62 19.96
C HIS A 115 5.43 -17.85 18.45
N ALA A 116 4.35 -18.15 17.72
CA ALA A 116 4.38 -18.30 16.27
C ALA A 116 4.80 -17.02 15.54
N ILE A 117 4.32 -15.85 15.99
CA ILE A 117 4.74 -14.54 15.45
C ILE A 117 6.23 -14.30 15.72
N THR A 118 6.71 -14.57 16.94
CA THR A 118 8.14 -14.41 17.25
C THR A 118 9.04 -15.30 16.39
N ALA A 119 8.61 -16.53 16.10
CA ALA A 119 9.33 -17.46 15.23
C ALA A 119 9.40 -17.00 13.76
N LEU A 120 8.53 -16.08 13.33
CA LEU A 120 8.55 -15.44 12.01
C LEU A 120 9.40 -14.16 12.02
N ILE A 121 9.23 -13.32 13.05
CA ILE A 121 9.90 -12.01 13.14
C ILE A 121 11.41 -12.16 13.26
N VAL A 122 11.91 -13.07 14.12
CA VAL A 122 13.35 -13.24 14.35
C VAL A 122 14.12 -13.54 13.06
N PRO A 123 13.77 -14.59 12.27
CA PRO A 123 14.43 -14.84 11.01
C PRO A 123 14.20 -13.74 9.96
N GLY A 124 13.00 -13.13 9.91
CA GLY A 124 12.74 -12.01 9.00
C GLY A 124 13.62 -10.79 9.29
N PHE A 125 13.81 -10.45 10.56
CA PHE A 125 14.65 -9.32 10.97
C PHE A 125 16.14 -9.59 10.71
N ALA A 126 16.61 -10.82 10.96
CA ALA A 126 17.96 -11.23 10.60
C ALA A 126 18.21 -11.15 9.08
N GLY A 127 17.19 -11.48 8.27
CA GLY A 127 17.21 -11.29 6.82
C GLY A 127 17.40 -9.82 6.44
N VAL A 128 16.61 -8.92 7.01
CA VAL A 128 16.70 -7.47 6.76
C VAL A 128 18.08 -6.90 7.12
N ILE A 129 18.66 -7.29 8.27
CA ILE A 129 20.00 -6.83 8.67
C ILE A 129 21.06 -7.27 7.65
N ARG A 130 21.02 -8.54 7.20
CA ARG A 130 21.94 -9.04 6.19
C ARG A 130 21.82 -8.30 4.86
N HIS A 131 20.60 -8.00 4.43
CA HIS A 131 20.37 -7.20 3.23
C HIS A 131 20.95 -5.80 3.39
N ALA A 132 20.71 -5.14 4.53
CA ALA A 132 21.27 -3.83 4.83
C ALA A 132 22.81 -3.82 4.79
N ASP A 133 23.45 -4.82 5.40
CA ASP A 133 24.92 -4.96 5.39
C ASP A 133 25.48 -5.18 3.98
N THR A 134 24.84 -6.06 3.20
CA THR A 134 25.22 -6.31 1.80
C THR A 134 25.08 -5.04 0.95
N LEU A 135 24.05 -4.23 1.22
CA LEU A 135 23.82 -2.98 0.52
C LEU A 135 24.80 -1.89 0.91
N ALA A 136 25.13 -1.77 2.19
CA ALA A 136 26.13 -0.84 2.68
C ALA A 136 27.48 -1.13 2.01
N LEU A 137 27.92 -2.39 2.03
CA LEU A 137 29.15 -2.82 1.35
C LEU A 137 29.12 -2.54 -0.16
N ALA A 138 27.98 -2.74 -0.81
CA ALA A 138 27.82 -2.46 -2.24
C ALA A 138 27.85 -0.94 -2.56
N LEU A 139 27.33 -0.10 -1.66
CA LEU A 139 27.39 1.35 -1.77
C LEU A 139 28.83 1.86 -1.55
N ASP A 140 29.54 1.33 -0.56
CA ASP A 140 30.95 1.64 -0.29
C ASP A 140 31.83 1.24 -1.48
N ALA A 141 31.63 0.04 -2.05
CA ALA A 141 32.37 -0.42 -3.23
C ALA A 141 32.11 0.43 -4.49
N ARG A 142 30.97 1.12 -4.55
CA ARG A 142 30.62 2.07 -5.61
C ARG A 142 31.05 3.50 -5.29
N CYS A 143 31.78 3.71 -4.18
CA CYS A 143 32.20 5.02 -3.69
C CYS A 143 31.02 5.98 -3.46
N TYR A 144 29.86 5.47 -3.01
CA TYR A 144 28.72 6.32 -2.68
C TYR A 144 29.03 7.15 -1.43
N THR A 145 28.93 8.47 -1.56
CA THR A 145 29.15 9.42 -0.46
C THR A 145 27.83 10.11 -0.13
N PRO A 146 27.24 9.86 1.05
CA PRO A 146 26.03 10.56 1.47
C PRO A 146 26.32 12.05 1.66
N GLY A 147 25.49 12.93 1.10
CA GLY A 147 25.65 14.38 1.21
C GLY A 147 26.78 15.00 0.37
N ALA A 148 27.35 14.28 -0.61
CA ALA A 148 28.31 14.87 -1.54
C ALA A 148 27.60 15.80 -2.55
N GLU A 149 27.45 17.07 -2.16
CA GLU A 149 27.70 18.23 -3.01
C GLU A 149 29.01 18.91 -2.55
#